data_AF-A0A4Y7PYM4-F1
#
_entry.id   AF-A0A4Y7PYM4-F1
#
_cell.length_a   1.000
_cell.length_b   1.000
_cell.length_c   1.000
_cell.angle_alpha   90.00
_cell.angle_beta   90.00
_cell.angle_gamma   90.00
#
_symmetry.space_group_name_H-M   'P 1'
#
loop_
_entity.id
_entity.type
_entity.pdbx_description
1 polymer ?
#
loop_
_entity_poly.entity_id
_entity_poly.type
_entity_poly.pdbx_seq_one_letter_code
_entity_poly.pdbx_strand_id
1 'polypeptide(L)'
;KYVNTNDTDLWKALPERTAGIWLDYRLAIESLYPGANSTRRYTNAELRAFVAERHLLRINTVDDLGDYHREFVRRATHLTAANRLSVADKDDLYFAGFPSRFQRKLHQRLLIRHPDHNEGDTFLMSKVYKTAGHILANTHSTLSTHSIECIVGEKRVEMGLIDSGAQIILIRRDLWHDLGLPLSVTNSLVMEGIASGRARTMGSIDNLRIRIGSVVFYAQAQVVENSPTRLLLGQPFLDITRAVLKPSDDGHVTITLHDPSNTDNIISIPT
;
A
#
# COMPACT_ATOMS: atom_id res chain seq x y z
N LYS A 1 -34.50 9.77 3.68
CA LYS A 1 -35.44 10.87 3.31
C LYS A 1 -36.35 10.34 2.21
N TYR A 2 -37.66 10.34 2.42
CA TYR A 2 -38.64 9.93 1.39
C TYR A 2 -38.87 11.09 0.40
N VAL A 3 -39.28 10.74 -0.82
CA VAL A 3 -39.67 11.67 -1.88
C VAL A 3 -40.95 12.40 -1.46
N ASN A 4 -41.15 13.65 -1.92
CA ASN A 4 -42.34 14.41 -1.56
C ASN A 4 -43.62 13.78 -2.16
N THR A 5 -44.78 14.12 -1.60
CA THR A 5 -46.06 13.53 -2.00
C THR A 5 -46.43 13.85 -3.46
N ASN A 6 -46.08 15.04 -3.95
CA ASN A 6 -46.39 15.48 -5.32
C ASN A 6 -45.62 14.68 -6.38
N ASP A 7 -44.34 14.42 -6.15
CA ASP A 7 -43.50 13.59 -7.02
C ASP A 7 -43.97 12.13 -6.99
N THR A 8 -44.42 11.67 -5.82
CA THR A 8 -44.96 10.31 -5.66
C THR A 8 -46.24 10.12 -6.48
N ASP A 9 -47.15 11.08 -6.45
CA ASP A 9 -48.40 11.01 -7.21
C ASP A 9 -48.15 11.17 -8.72
N LEU A 10 -47.17 11.98 -9.10
CA LEU A 10 -46.71 12.10 -10.49
C LEU A 10 -46.16 10.77 -11.03
N TRP A 11 -45.31 10.06 -10.28
CA TRP A 11 -44.77 8.77 -10.71
C TRP A 11 -45.85 7.69 -10.79
N LYS A 12 -46.84 7.73 -9.90
CA LYS A 12 -47.97 6.79 -9.92
C LYS A 12 -48.88 6.96 -11.13
N ALA A 13 -48.93 8.15 -11.73
CA ALA A 13 -49.78 8.50 -12.86
C ALA A 13 -49.18 8.10 -14.23
N LEU A 14 -47.93 7.64 -14.27
CA LEU A 14 -47.27 7.24 -15.52
C LEU A 14 -47.88 5.95 -16.10
N PRO A 15 -48.31 5.94 -17.38
CA PRO A 15 -48.88 4.75 -18.01
C PRO A 15 -47.89 3.59 -18.11
N GLU A 16 -46.60 3.88 -18.22
CA GLU A 16 -45.50 2.90 -18.29
C GLU A 16 -45.37 2.09 -17.00
N ARG A 17 -45.90 2.60 -15.87
CA ARG A 17 -45.96 1.86 -14.60
C ARG A 17 -46.83 0.62 -14.70
N THR A 18 -47.93 0.73 -15.43
CA THR A 18 -48.94 -0.34 -15.60
C THR A 18 -48.53 -1.31 -16.71
N ALA A 19 -47.65 -0.88 -17.62
CA ALA A 19 -47.11 -1.70 -18.70
C ALA A 19 -46.15 -2.81 -18.21
N GLY A 20 -45.66 -2.73 -16.96
CA GLY A 20 -44.86 -3.79 -16.32
C GLY A 20 -43.41 -3.89 -16.80
N ILE A 21 -43.01 -3.10 -17.78
CA ILE A 21 -41.62 -3.03 -18.26
C ILE A 21 -40.88 -1.98 -17.43
N TRP A 22 -40.02 -2.45 -16.51
CA TRP A 22 -39.27 -1.58 -15.59
C TRP A 22 -38.41 -0.53 -16.32
N LEU A 23 -37.81 -0.91 -17.45
CA LEU A 23 -36.96 -0.02 -18.23
C LEU A 23 -37.74 1.19 -18.78
N ASP A 24 -38.93 0.96 -19.32
CA ASP A 24 -39.77 2.02 -19.90
C ASP A 24 -40.32 2.93 -18.81
N TYR A 25 -40.75 2.36 -17.68
CA TYR A 25 -41.18 3.14 -16.51
C TYR A 25 -40.05 4.02 -15.96
N ARG A 26 -38.83 3.47 -15.89
CA ARG A 26 -37.65 4.23 -15.46
C ARG A 26 -37.33 5.36 -16.44
N LEU A 27 -37.35 5.11 -17.76
CA LEU A 27 -37.08 6.14 -18.78
C LEU A 27 -38.14 7.25 -18.75
N ALA A 28 -39.41 6.91 -18.54
CA ALA A 28 -40.49 7.88 -18.40
C ALA A 28 -40.31 8.78 -17.15
N ILE A 29 -39.91 8.19 -16.01
CA ILE A 29 -39.55 8.96 -14.81
C ILE A 29 -38.34 9.86 -15.09
N GLU A 30 -37.28 9.35 -15.71
CA GLU A 30 -36.07 10.13 -16.04
C GLU A 30 -36.38 11.31 -16.99
N SER A 31 -37.36 11.18 -17.89
CA SER A 31 -37.82 12.23 -18.79
C SER A 31 -38.56 13.39 -18.09
N LEU A 32 -39.32 13.10 -17.02
CA LEU A 32 -40.05 14.11 -16.23
C LEU A 32 -39.12 15.11 -15.53
N TYR A 33 -37.87 14.74 -15.33
CA TYR A 33 -36.86 15.57 -14.69
C TYR A 33 -35.68 15.77 -15.65
N PRO A 34 -35.81 16.64 -16.67
CA PRO A 34 -34.74 16.88 -17.65
C PRO A 34 -33.44 17.42 -17.01
N GLY A 35 -33.50 17.98 -15.79
CA GLY A 35 -32.32 18.32 -14.98
C GLY A 35 -31.70 17.17 -14.19
N ALA A 36 -32.43 16.06 -13.99
CA ALA A 36 -31.93 14.85 -13.34
C ALA A 36 -31.04 14.03 -14.28
N ASN A 37 -31.35 14.04 -15.58
CA ASN A 37 -30.50 13.57 -16.67
C ASN A 37 -29.48 14.64 -17.10
N SER A 38 -28.85 15.34 -16.15
CA SER A 38 -27.70 16.15 -16.52
C SER A 38 -26.58 15.22 -16.98
N THR A 39 -26.42 15.10 -18.29
CA THR A 39 -25.23 14.56 -18.97
C THR A 39 -23.92 15.28 -18.54
N ARG A 40 -24.07 16.33 -17.72
CA ARG A 40 -23.04 17.14 -17.07
C ARG A 40 -23.06 17.09 -15.53
N ARG A 41 -23.67 16.08 -14.88
CA ARG A 41 -23.68 15.97 -13.39
C ARG A 41 -22.30 16.08 -12.77
N TYR A 42 -21.30 15.58 -13.48
CA TYR A 42 -19.89 15.78 -13.18
C TYR A 42 -19.14 16.15 -14.46
N THR A 43 -18.16 17.02 -14.32
CA THR A 43 -17.22 17.41 -15.37
C THR A 43 -15.82 16.89 -15.05
N ASN A 44 -14.98 16.74 -16.09
CA ASN A 44 -13.57 16.35 -15.88
C ASN A 44 -12.84 17.37 -14.98
N ALA A 45 -13.18 18.66 -15.10
CA ALA A 45 -12.66 19.73 -14.24
C ALA A 45 -13.05 19.52 -12.75
N GLU A 46 -14.31 19.20 -12.46
CA GLU A 46 -14.76 18.94 -11.08
C GLU A 46 -14.15 17.66 -10.50
N LEU A 47 -13.93 16.63 -11.34
CA LEU A 47 -13.21 15.42 -10.90
C LEU A 47 -11.75 15.77 -10.56
N ARG A 48 -11.06 16.54 -11.39
CA ARG A 48 -9.68 16.99 -11.13
C ARG A 48 -9.58 17.90 -9.91
N ALA A 49 -10.55 18.80 -9.72
CA ALA A 49 -10.62 19.66 -8.54
C ALA A 49 -10.79 18.81 -7.26
N PHE A 50 -11.68 17.81 -7.30
CA PHE A 50 -11.83 16.86 -6.21
C PHE A 50 -10.56 16.06 -5.93
N VAL A 51 -9.89 15.58 -6.97
CA VAL A 51 -8.60 14.88 -6.84
C VAL A 51 -7.56 15.78 -6.18
N ALA A 52 -7.45 17.04 -6.61
CA ALA A 52 -6.52 18.00 -6.03
C ALA A 52 -6.84 18.34 -4.57
N GLU A 53 -8.12 18.48 -4.21
CA GLU A 53 -8.57 18.68 -2.84
C GLU A 53 -8.24 17.46 -1.96
N ARG A 54 -8.57 16.25 -2.43
CA ARG A 54 -8.28 15.00 -1.72
C ARG A 54 -6.78 14.75 -1.56
N HIS A 55 -5.95 15.18 -2.51
CA HIS A 55 -4.49 15.08 -2.41
C HIS A 55 -3.95 15.80 -1.16
N LEU A 56 -4.58 16.90 -0.75
CA LEU A 56 -4.17 17.68 0.43
C LEU A 56 -4.69 17.07 1.75
N LEU A 57 -5.73 16.22 1.69
CA LEU A 57 -6.34 15.62 2.87
C LEU A 57 -5.65 14.32 3.26
N ARG A 58 -5.39 14.15 4.55
CA ARG A 58 -4.76 12.91 5.08
C ARG A 58 -5.72 11.72 4.93
N ILE A 59 -5.17 10.57 4.58
CA ILE A 59 -5.87 9.27 4.59
C ILE A 59 -5.14 8.40 5.60
N ASN A 60 -5.74 8.17 6.76
CA ASN A 60 -5.10 7.46 7.88
C ASN A 60 -5.84 6.15 8.22
N THR A 61 -7.12 6.03 7.86
CA THR A 61 -7.95 4.87 8.17
C THR A 61 -8.49 4.19 6.91
N VAL A 62 -8.94 2.94 7.08
CA VAL A 62 -9.65 2.22 6.00
C VAL A 62 -10.96 2.92 5.64
N ASP A 63 -11.59 3.59 6.61
CA ASP A 63 -12.80 4.38 6.38
C ASP A 63 -12.52 5.61 5.50
N ASP A 64 -11.43 6.35 5.76
CA ASP A 64 -11.01 7.48 4.91
C ASP A 64 -10.77 7.06 3.45
N LEU A 65 -10.19 5.87 3.27
CA LEU A 65 -9.97 5.25 1.97
C LEU A 65 -11.30 4.88 1.31
N GLY A 66 -12.22 4.28 2.07
CA GLY A 66 -13.55 3.93 1.60
C GLY A 66 -14.33 5.17 1.16
N ASP A 67 -14.25 6.25 1.92
CA ASP A 67 -14.88 7.54 1.61
C ASP A 67 -14.33 8.14 0.31
N TYR A 68 -13.01 8.18 0.18
CA TYR A 68 -12.35 8.62 -1.06
C TYR A 68 -12.81 7.78 -2.25
N HIS A 69 -12.78 6.45 -2.10
CA HIS A 69 -13.10 5.52 -3.17
C HIS A 69 -14.54 5.68 -3.67
N ARG A 70 -15.52 5.75 -2.74
CA ARG A 70 -16.93 5.92 -3.10
C ARG A 70 -17.17 7.23 -3.84
N GLU A 71 -16.60 8.33 -3.36
CA GLU A 71 -16.74 9.64 -3.99
C GLU A 71 -16.08 9.70 -5.37
N PHE A 72 -14.87 9.16 -5.51
CA PHE A 72 -14.18 9.11 -6.79
C PHE A 72 -14.96 8.27 -7.81
N VAL A 73 -15.34 7.03 -7.44
CA VAL A 73 -16.08 6.11 -8.32
C VAL A 73 -17.40 6.73 -8.75
N ARG A 74 -18.14 7.37 -7.82
CA ARG A 74 -19.39 8.06 -8.14
C ARG A 74 -19.18 9.09 -9.25
N ARG A 75 -18.15 9.92 -9.18
CA ARG A 75 -17.88 10.96 -10.19
C ARG A 75 -17.33 10.37 -11.49
N ALA A 76 -16.38 9.44 -11.40
CA ALA A 76 -15.67 8.88 -12.54
C ALA A 76 -16.52 7.94 -13.40
N THR A 77 -17.44 7.17 -12.79
CA THR A 77 -18.29 6.21 -13.53
C THR A 77 -19.20 6.93 -14.52
N HIS A 78 -19.78 8.07 -14.13
CA HIS A 78 -20.59 8.89 -15.05
C HIS A 78 -19.76 9.44 -16.22
N LEU A 79 -18.52 9.87 -15.98
CA LEU A 79 -17.64 10.38 -17.03
C LEU A 79 -17.15 9.28 -17.98
N THR A 80 -16.87 8.09 -17.44
CA THR A 80 -16.44 6.93 -18.23
C THR A 80 -17.58 6.42 -19.10
N ALA A 81 -18.80 6.31 -18.56
CA ALA A 81 -19.98 5.90 -19.31
C ALA A 81 -20.35 6.88 -20.44
N ALA A 82 -20.02 8.16 -20.27
CA ALA A 82 -20.21 9.19 -21.29
C ALA A 82 -19.03 9.31 -22.29
N ASN A 83 -18.02 8.42 -22.24
CA ASN A 83 -16.79 8.49 -23.03
C ASN A 83 -15.99 9.82 -22.88
N ARG A 84 -16.10 10.48 -21.73
CA ARG A 84 -15.45 11.76 -21.41
C ARG A 84 -14.20 11.61 -20.53
N LEU A 85 -13.87 10.38 -20.17
CA LEU A 85 -12.70 10.01 -19.37
C LEU A 85 -12.26 8.62 -19.83
N SER A 86 -11.00 8.48 -20.26
CA SER A 86 -10.46 7.17 -20.64
C SER A 86 -10.22 6.31 -19.39
N VAL A 87 -10.13 4.99 -19.58
CA VAL A 87 -9.85 4.07 -18.46
C VAL A 87 -8.47 4.35 -17.85
N ALA A 88 -7.47 4.67 -18.67
CA ALA A 88 -6.12 5.03 -18.22
C ALA A 88 -6.13 6.34 -17.42
N ASP A 89 -6.74 7.41 -17.94
CA ASP A 89 -6.83 8.69 -17.22
C ASP A 89 -7.58 8.55 -15.90
N LYS A 90 -8.61 7.69 -15.86
CA LYS A 90 -9.35 7.39 -14.64
C LYS A 90 -8.45 6.75 -13.58
N ASP A 91 -7.66 5.75 -13.97
CA ASP A 91 -6.77 5.03 -13.07
C ASP A 91 -5.62 5.93 -12.59
N ASP A 92 -5.06 6.79 -13.45
CA ASP A 92 -4.07 7.80 -13.08
C ASP A 92 -4.62 8.86 -12.12
N LEU A 93 -5.79 9.42 -12.43
CA LEU A 93 -6.44 10.40 -11.55
C LEU A 93 -6.77 9.79 -10.20
N TYR A 94 -7.13 8.52 -10.15
CA TYR A 94 -7.39 7.82 -8.90
C TYR A 94 -6.14 7.76 -8.03
N PHE A 95 -4.98 7.41 -8.61
CA PHE A 95 -3.71 7.41 -7.91
C PHE A 95 -3.26 8.83 -7.51
N ALA A 96 -3.49 9.82 -8.37
CA ALA A 96 -3.11 11.22 -8.13
C ALA A 96 -3.80 11.84 -6.90
N GLY A 97 -5.01 11.38 -6.55
CA GLY A 97 -5.78 11.94 -5.43
C GLY A 97 -5.32 11.49 -4.04
N PHE A 98 -4.36 10.56 -3.96
CA PHE A 98 -3.71 10.22 -2.70
C PHE A 98 -2.65 11.27 -2.32
N PRO A 99 -2.43 11.55 -1.02
CA PRO A 99 -1.38 12.46 -0.60
C PRO A 99 0.01 11.99 -0.99
N SER A 100 0.91 12.92 -1.32
CA SER A 100 2.28 12.64 -1.78
C SER A 100 3.05 11.63 -0.90
N ARG A 101 2.98 11.75 0.43
CA ARG A 101 3.62 10.81 1.36
C ARG A 101 3.04 9.40 1.25
N PHE A 102 1.72 9.29 1.11
CA PHE A 102 1.02 8.01 0.97
C PHE A 102 1.26 7.41 -0.41
N GLN A 103 1.30 8.21 -1.47
CA GLN A 103 1.63 7.78 -2.83
C GLN A 103 2.97 7.08 -2.91
N ARG A 104 4.04 7.63 -2.29
CA ARG A 104 5.36 6.98 -2.28
C ARG A 104 5.31 5.59 -1.66
N LYS A 105 4.66 5.46 -0.50
CA LYS A 105 4.48 4.18 0.21
C LYS A 105 3.64 3.19 -0.60
N LEU A 106 2.56 3.67 -1.19
CA LEU A 106 1.65 2.90 -2.02
C LEU A 106 2.33 2.41 -3.31
N HIS A 107 3.08 3.28 -3.98
CA HIS A 107 3.84 2.98 -5.19
C HIS A 107 4.91 1.92 -4.93
N GLN A 108 5.70 2.07 -3.86
CA GLN A 108 6.68 1.07 -3.45
C GLN A 108 6.03 -0.30 -3.20
N ARG A 109 4.91 -0.34 -2.48
CA ARG A 109 4.21 -1.61 -2.20
C ARG A 109 3.59 -2.21 -3.46
N LEU A 110 3.14 -1.39 -4.41
CA LEU A 110 2.65 -1.83 -5.71
C LEU A 110 3.76 -2.46 -6.55
N LEU A 111 4.95 -1.83 -6.63
CA LEU A 111 6.10 -2.39 -7.35
C LEU A 111 6.60 -3.70 -6.73
N ILE A 112 6.63 -3.80 -5.39
CA ILE A 112 6.99 -5.05 -4.71
C ILE A 112 6.01 -6.19 -5.05
N ARG A 113 4.71 -5.88 -5.18
CA ARG A 113 3.67 -6.87 -5.48
C ARG A 113 3.53 -7.17 -6.97
N HIS A 114 3.99 -6.26 -7.83
CA HIS A 114 3.88 -6.35 -9.28
C HIS A 114 5.24 -6.01 -9.91
N PRO A 115 6.24 -6.92 -9.78
CA PRO A 115 7.59 -6.68 -10.27
C PRO A 115 7.68 -6.60 -11.80
N ASP A 116 6.73 -7.19 -12.52
CA ASP A 116 6.66 -7.16 -13.99
C ASP A 116 5.96 -5.89 -14.54
N HIS A 117 5.68 -4.89 -13.69
CA HIS A 117 5.01 -3.65 -14.10
C HIS A 117 6.00 -2.71 -14.80
N ASN A 118 5.66 -2.23 -16.00
CA ASN A 118 6.54 -1.34 -16.75
C ASN A 118 6.59 0.08 -16.14
N GLU A 119 7.78 0.67 -16.12
CA GLU A 119 7.98 2.07 -15.76
C GLU A 119 7.34 2.97 -16.83
N GLY A 120 6.14 3.48 -16.55
CA GLY A 120 5.36 4.31 -17.47
C GLY A 120 3.88 3.91 -17.55
N ASP A 121 3.56 2.67 -17.17
CA ASP A 121 2.18 2.19 -17.17
C ASP A 121 1.43 2.61 -15.90
N THR A 122 0.14 2.91 -16.06
CA THR A 122 -0.76 3.32 -14.98
C THR A 122 -1.18 2.09 -14.16
N PHE A 123 -1.17 2.16 -12.83
CA PHE A 123 -1.71 1.05 -12.02
C PHE A 123 -3.24 1.06 -12.02
N LEU A 124 -3.85 -0.09 -12.31
CA LEU A 124 -5.31 -0.26 -12.23
C LEU A 124 -5.86 0.21 -10.87
N MET A 125 -6.94 1.00 -10.89
CA MET A 125 -7.59 1.51 -9.67
C MET A 125 -7.91 0.41 -8.65
N SER A 126 -8.30 -0.79 -9.12
CA SER A 126 -8.59 -1.94 -8.26
C SER A 126 -7.36 -2.44 -7.49
N LYS A 127 -6.19 -2.49 -8.14
CA LYS A 127 -4.91 -2.85 -7.51
C LYS A 127 -4.49 -1.80 -6.50
N VAL A 128 -4.64 -0.52 -6.86
CA VAL A 128 -4.34 0.63 -5.99
C VAL A 128 -5.22 0.59 -4.74
N TYR A 129 -6.54 0.44 -4.90
CA TYR A 129 -7.50 0.36 -3.78
C TYR A 129 -7.21 -0.82 -2.85
N LYS A 130 -6.99 -2.03 -3.39
CA LYS A 130 -6.66 -3.21 -2.59
C LYS A 130 -5.35 -2.99 -1.81
N THR A 131 -4.33 -2.44 -2.45
CA THR A 131 -3.02 -2.22 -1.81
C THR A 131 -3.09 -1.12 -0.75
N ALA A 132 -3.78 -0.02 -1.03
CA ALA A 132 -4.04 1.04 -0.05
C ALA A 132 -4.80 0.50 1.16
N GLY A 133 -5.82 -0.34 0.94
CA GLY A 133 -6.58 -1.00 1.99
C GLY A 133 -5.68 -1.87 2.87
N HIS A 134 -4.77 -2.64 2.29
CA HIS A 134 -3.81 -3.43 3.08
C HIS A 134 -2.84 -2.54 3.87
N ILE A 135 -2.38 -1.42 3.29
CA ILE A 135 -1.51 -0.46 3.99
C ILE A 135 -2.22 0.17 5.20
N LEU A 136 -3.52 0.45 5.06
CA LEU A 136 -4.33 1.13 6.09
C LEU A 136 -4.95 0.17 7.11
N ALA A 137 -5.28 -1.06 6.71
CA ALA A 137 -5.80 -2.10 7.61
C ALA A 137 -4.68 -2.67 8.49
N ASN A 138 -3.45 -2.71 7.97
CA ASN A 138 -2.26 -2.98 8.79
C ASN A 138 -1.85 -1.77 9.63
N THR A 139 -2.70 -0.79 9.93
CA THR A 139 -2.34 0.26 10.91
C THR A 139 -2.23 -0.26 12.35
N HIS A 140 -2.65 -1.51 12.62
CA HIS A 140 -2.26 -2.28 13.82
C HIS A 140 -0.96 -3.09 13.66
N SER A 141 -0.39 -3.18 12.45
CA SER A 141 0.96 -3.69 12.20
C SER A 141 1.76 -2.62 11.45
N THR A 142 2.33 -1.69 12.21
CA THR A 142 3.20 -0.56 11.84
C THR A 142 4.25 -0.84 10.75
N LEU A 143 3.83 -1.10 9.52
CA LEU A 143 4.68 -1.16 8.34
C LEU A 143 4.58 0.18 7.62
N SER A 144 4.88 1.26 8.34
CA SER A 144 5.73 2.26 7.70
C SER A 144 7.02 1.56 7.34
N THR A 145 7.48 1.77 6.11
CA THR A 145 8.74 1.24 5.59
C THR A 145 9.86 1.93 6.38
N HIS A 146 10.12 1.44 7.59
CA HIS A 146 11.16 1.96 8.45
C HIS A 146 12.47 1.34 8.00
N SER A 147 13.43 2.18 7.70
CA SER A 147 14.78 1.73 7.40
C SER A 147 15.69 2.18 8.52
N ILE A 148 16.56 1.29 8.97
CA ILE A 148 17.55 1.61 10.00
C ILE A 148 18.94 1.41 9.44
N GLU A 149 19.82 2.38 9.69
CA GLU A 149 21.22 2.23 9.36
C GLU A 149 21.84 1.19 10.29
N CYS A 150 22.54 0.22 9.72
CA CYS A 150 23.21 -0.83 10.46
C CYS A 150 24.56 -1.16 9.83
N ILE A 151 25.45 -1.75 10.63
CA ILE A 151 26.71 -2.30 10.16
C ILE A 151 26.58 -3.81 10.08
N VAL A 152 26.73 -4.34 8.88
CA VAL A 152 26.60 -5.76 8.56
C VAL A 152 27.97 -6.38 8.34
N GLY A 153 28.20 -7.54 8.96
CA GLY A 153 29.46 -8.29 8.83
C GLY A 153 30.71 -7.47 9.15
N GLU A 154 30.59 -6.52 10.08
CA GLU A 154 31.65 -5.62 10.57
C GLU A 154 32.22 -4.63 9.55
N LYS A 155 31.79 -4.68 8.28
CA LYS A 155 32.43 -3.96 7.19
C LYS A 155 31.52 -2.97 6.46
N ARG A 156 30.23 -3.28 6.31
CA ARG A 156 29.33 -2.54 5.42
C ARG A 156 28.27 -1.79 6.21
N VAL A 157 28.14 -0.50 5.94
CA VAL A 157 27.02 0.32 6.39
C VAL A 157 25.89 0.14 5.39
N GLU A 158 24.71 -0.28 5.85
CA GLU A 158 23.56 -0.54 5.02
C GLU A 158 22.28 -0.02 5.68
N MET A 159 21.31 0.36 4.84
CA MET A 159 19.95 0.66 5.30
C MET A 159 19.13 -0.64 5.30
N GLY A 160 18.86 -1.17 6.49
CA GLY A 160 18.03 -2.35 6.68
C GLY A 160 16.55 -2.00 6.70
N LEU A 161 15.78 -2.54 5.76
CA LEU A 161 14.34 -2.40 5.74
C LEU A 161 13.71 -3.25 6.84
N ILE A 162 12.96 -2.65 7.74
CA ILE A 162 12.23 -3.35 8.80
C ILE A 162 10.87 -3.80 8.26
N ASP A 163 10.60 -5.11 8.31
CA ASP A 163 9.32 -5.68 7.89
C ASP A 163 8.86 -6.79 8.86
N SER A 164 7.96 -6.46 9.79
CA SER A 164 7.31 -7.42 10.69
C SER A 164 6.48 -8.49 9.96
N GLY A 165 6.13 -8.28 8.69
CA GLY A 165 5.47 -9.28 7.86
C GLY A 165 6.41 -10.35 7.31
N ALA A 166 7.73 -10.16 7.40
CA ALA A 166 8.72 -11.09 6.89
C ALA A 166 9.23 -12.01 8.01
N GLN A 167 9.18 -13.32 7.81
CA GLN A 167 9.65 -14.31 8.79
C GLN A 167 11.15 -14.68 8.63
N ILE A 168 11.91 -13.85 7.91
CA ILE A 168 13.33 -14.07 7.61
C ILE A 168 14.11 -12.76 7.70
N ILE A 169 15.42 -12.85 7.90
CA ILE A 169 16.36 -11.80 7.52
C ILE A 169 16.86 -12.15 6.13
N LEU A 170 16.84 -11.17 5.21
CA LEU A 170 17.21 -11.38 3.82
C LEU A 170 18.34 -10.43 3.41
N ILE A 171 19.31 -10.98 2.71
CA ILE A 171 20.43 -10.28 2.08
C ILE A 171 20.37 -10.52 0.58
N ARG A 172 20.50 -9.45 -0.21
CA ARG A 172 20.64 -9.59 -1.65
C ARG A 172 22.07 -9.98 -2.02
N ARG A 173 22.22 -10.72 -3.12
CA ARG A 173 23.51 -11.24 -3.61
C ARG A 173 24.63 -10.20 -3.62
N ASP A 174 24.36 -8.98 -4.08
CA ASP A 174 25.37 -7.91 -4.16
C ASP A 174 25.92 -7.52 -2.78
N LEU A 175 25.05 -7.36 -1.79
CA LEU A 175 25.48 -7.13 -0.41
C LEU A 175 26.25 -8.33 0.14
N TRP A 176 25.80 -9.56 -0.13
CA TRP A 176 26.56 -10.74 0.30
C TRP A 176 27.98 -10.78 -0.32
N HIS A 177 28.12 -10.50 -1.61
CA HIS A 177 29.43 -10.39 -2.26
C HIS A 177 30.31 -9.32 -1.60
N ASP A 178 29.73 -8.17 -1.27
CA ASP A 178 30.41 -7.06 -0.60
C ASP A 178 30.90 -7.42 0.82
N LEU A 179 30.23 -8.34 1.50
CA LEU A 179 30.61 -8.85 2.82
C LEU A 179 31.73 -9.90 2.73
N GLY A 180 31.76 -10.68 1.64
CA GLY A 180 32.74 -11.74 1.41
C GLY A 180 32.64 -12.89 2.42
N LEU A 181 31.43 -13.15 2.94
CA LEU A 181 31.18 -14.19 3.94
C LEU A 181 30.86 -15.54 3.28
N PRO A 182 31.20 -16.67 3.93
CA PRO A 182 30.86 -17.99 3.41
C PRO A 182 29.35 -18.18 3.33
N LEU A 183 28.90 -18.90 2.30
CA LEU A 183 27.49 -19.21 2.06
C LEU A 183 27.23 -20.70 2.32
N SER A 184 26.32 -21.00 3.23
CA SER A 184 25.84 -22.37 3.48
C SER A 184 24.70 -22.69 2.53
N VAL A 185 24.93 -23.56 1.56
CA VAL A 185 23.89 -24.00 0.60
C VAL A 185 22.93 -25.04 1.19
N THR A 186 23.32 -25.71 2.28
CA THR A 186 22.52 -26.77 2.92
C THR A 186 21.24 -26.22 3.56
N ASN A 187 21.30 -24.99 4.05
CA ASN A 187 20.21 -24.30 4.76
C ASN A 187 19.41 -23.37 3.84
N SER A 188 19.46 -23.60 2.52
CA SER A 188 18.66 -22.86 1.55
C SER A 188 17.17 -23.07 1.81
N LEU A 189 16.41 -21.98 1.92
CA LEU A 189 14.98 -22.02 2.11
C LEU A 189 14.27 -21.94 0.77
N VAL A 190 13.13 -22.63 0.67
CA VAL A 190 12.18 -22.42 -0.41
C VAL A 190 11.22 -21.33 0.07
N MET A 191 11.29 -20.17 -0.58
CA MET A 191 10.39 -19.05 -0.33
C MET A 191 9.12 -19.24 -1.15
N GLU A 192 7.97 -19.13 -0.48
CA GLU A 192 6.70 -18.90 -1.16
C GLU A 192 6.51 -17.39 -1.34
N GLY A 193 6.70 -16.93 -2.57
CA GLY A 193 6.36 -15.58 -2.97
C GLY A 193 4.86 -15.42 -3.17
N ILE A 194 4.36 -14.18 -3.07
CA ILE A 194 2.95 -13.84 -3.31
C ILE A 194 2.55 -14.09 -4.79
N ALA A 195 3.52 -14.15 -5.69
CA ALA A 195 3.35 -14.46 -7.12
C ALA A 195 3.70 -15.92 -7.42
N SER A 196 2.85 -16.86 -6.98
CA SER A 196 2.65 -18.24 -7.50
C SER A 196 3.88 -19.12 -7.87
N GLY A 197 5.09 -18.80 -7.40
CA GLY A 197 6.31 -19.53 -7.69
C GLY A 197 7.13 -19.74 -6.42
N ARG A 198 7.55 -20.98 -6.19
CA ARG A 198 8.52 -21.33 -5.16
C ARG A 198 9.91 -20.88 -5.63
N ALA A 199 10.48 -19.87 -4.99
CA ALA A 199 11.82 -19.39 -5.27
C ALA A 199 12.77 -19.90 -4.19
N ARG A 200 13.90 -20.51 -4.57
CA ARG A 200 14.90 -20.98 -3.59
C ARG A 200 15.90 -19.87 -3.29
N THR A 201 16.27 -19.72 -2.02
CA THR A 201 17.40 -18.86 -1.63
C THR A 201 18.71 -19.47 -2.14
N MET A 202 19.73 -18.65 -2.37
CA MET A 202 21.06 -19.11 -2.75
C MET A 202 21.72 -19.92 -1.62
N GLY A 203 21.37 -19.61 -0.37
CA GLY A 203 21.89 -20.24 0.84
C GLY A 203 21.67 -19.34 2.05
N SER A 204 22.24 -19.70 3.19
CA SER A 204 22.24 -18.88 4.41
C SER A 204 23.64 -18.47 4.85
N ILE A 205 23.68 -17.36 5.57
CA ILE A 205 24.81 -16.97 6.42
C ILE A 205 24.36 -17.23 7.85
N ASP A 206 25.06 -18.11 8.53
CA ASP A 206 24.78 -18.44 9.92
C ASP A 206 25.51 -17.43 10.82
N ASN A 207 24.88 -17.05 11.95
CA ASN A 207 25.42 -16.09 12.91
C ASN A 207 25.95 -14.79 12.26
N LEU A 208 25.19 -14.23 11.32
CA LEU A 208 25.53 -12.94 10.74
C LEU A 208 25.49 -11.87 11.83
N ARG A 209 26.63 -11.21 12.03
CA ARG A 209 26.76 -10.10 12.96
C ARG A 209 26.17 -8.83 12.36
N ILE A 210 25.21 -8.23 13.05
CA ILE A 210 24.61 -6.94 12.69
C ILE A 210 24.72 -6.01 13.90
N ARG A 211 25.19 -4.78 13.67
CA ARG A 211 25.30 -3.75 14.69
C ARG A 211 24.44 -2.54 14.33
N ILE A 212 23.67 -2.07 15.31
CA ILE A 212 22.84 -0.87 15.20
C ILE A 212 23.16 -0.02 16.43
N GLY A 213 23.75 1.15 16.24
CA GLY A 213 24.27 1.95 17.37
C GLY A 213 25.23 1.12 18.23
N SER A 214 24.93 1.01 19.53
CA SER A 214 25.63 0.17 20.51
C SER A 214 25.15 -1.29 20.56
N VAL A 215 23.98 -1.60 19.99
CA VAL A 215 23.40 -2.95 20.03
C VAL A 215 24.03 -3.83 18.96
N VAL A 216 24.50 -5.01 19.36
CA VAL A 216 25.02 -6.05 18.46
C VAL A 216 24.17 -7.29 18.63
N PHE A 217 23.72 -7.85 17.51
CA PHE A 217 23.03 -9.13 17.51
C PHE A 217 23.55 -10.03 16.40
N TYR A 218 23.33 -11.32 16.57
CA TYR A 218 23.68 -12.36 15.63
C TYR A 218 22.41 -13.07 15.18
N ALA A 219 22.24 -13.23 13.88
CA ALA A 219 21.06 -13.89 13.34
C ALA A 219 21.38 -14.64 12.06
N GLN A 220 20.57 -15.64 11.73
CA GLN A 220 20.66 -16.29 10.43
C GLN A 220 20.05 -15.39 9.36
N ALA A 221 20.77 -15.19 8.26
CA ALA A 221 20.31 -14.41 7.11
C ALA A 221 20.28 -15.28 5.85
N GLN A 222 19.23 -15.13 5.04
CA GLN A 222 19.06 -15.82 3.78
C GLN A 222 19.57 -14.95 2.63
N VAL A 223 20.39 -15.52 1.76
CA VAL A 223 20.89 -14.82 0.58
C VAL A 223 19.99 -15.11 -0.61
N VAL A 224 19.52 -14.06 -1.28
CA VAL A 224 18.66 -14.17 -2.47
C VAL A 224 19.32 -13.51 -3.67
N GLU A 225 18.97 -14.02 -4.84
CA GLU A 225 19.41 -13.50 -6.13
C GLU A 225 19.01 -12.04 -6.33
N ASN A 226 17.70 -11.80 -6.32
CA ASN A 226 17.06 -10.56 -6.70
C ASN A 226 16.08 -10.15 -5.60
N SER A 227 16.19 -8.90 -5.16
CA SER A 227 15.31 -8.31 -4.15
C SER A 227 15.26 -6.79 -4.35
N PRO A 228 14.11 -6.14 -4.14
CA PRO A 228 14.00 -4.68 -4.16
C PRO A 228 14.87 -3.99 -3.10
N THR A 229 15.16 -4.68 -1.98
CA THR A 229 16.05 -4.21 -0.92
C THR A 229 17.31 -5.06 -0.81
N ARG A 230 18.44 -4.43 -0.47
CA ARG A 230 19.72 -5.10 -0.20
C ARG A 230 19.72 -5.84 1.14
N LEU A 231 19.00 -5.30 2.13
CA LEU A 231 18.84 -5.86 3.45
C LEU A 231 17.38 -5.72 3.92
N LEU A 232 16.80 -6.83 4.35
CA LEU A 232 15.51 -6.87 5.03
C LEU A 232 15.69 -7.48 6.41
N LEU A 233 15.22 -6.76 7.43
CA LEU A 233 15.17 -7.14 8.83
C LEU A 233 13.75 -7.54 9.19
N GLY A 234 13.49 -8.85 9.14
CA GLY A 234 12.19 -9.41 9.45
C GLY A 234 11.94 -9.64 10.94
N GLN A 235 10.91 -10.44 11.22
CA GLN A 235 10.51 -10.86 12.55
C GLN A 235 11.65 -11.42 13.41
N PRO A 236 12.59 -12.24 12.91
CA PRO A 236 13.71 -12.71 13.74
C PRO A 236 14.54 -11.58 14.35
N PHE A 237 14.75 -10.48 13.62
CA PHE A 237 15.43 -9.30 14.16
C PHE A 237 14.59 -8.62 15.25
N LEU A 238 13.29 -8.44 15.01
CA LEU A 238 12.38 -7.79 15.95
C LEU A 238 12.29 -8.57 17.27
N ASP A 239 12.24 -9.90 17.18
CA ASP A 239 12.16 -10.77 18.36
C ASP A 239 13.46 -10.75 19.16
N ILE A 240 14.62 -10.89 18.50
CA ILE A 240 15.93 -10.90 19.15
C ILE A 240 16.20 -9.58 19.87
N THR A 241 15.86 -8.45 19.24
CA THR A 241 16.09 -7.12 19.81
C THR A 241 14.92 -6.61 20.64
N ARG A 242 13.85 -7.41 20.80
CA ARG A 242 12.58 -7.00 21.44
C ARG A 242 12.13 -5.62 20.97
N ALA A 243 12.22 -5.39 19.67
CA ALA A 243 12.06 -4.08 19.08
C ALA A 243 10.64 -3.53 19.32
N VAL A 244 10.55 -2.27 19.76
CA VAL A 244 9.28 -1.56 19.95
C VAL A 244 9.24 -0.34 19.06
N LEU A 245 8.29 -0.29 18.14
CA LEU A 245 8.02 0.87 17.29
C LEU A 245 7.02 1.78 18.00
N LYS A 246 7.44 3.01 18.31
CA LYS A 246 6.59 4.02 18.93
C LYS A 246 6.41 5.21 17.99
N PRO A 247 5.17 5.59 17.66
CA PRO A 247 4.90 6.89 17.06
C PRO A 247 5.42 7.99 17.98
N SER A 248 6.06 8.99 17.40
CA SER A 248 6.47 10.22 18.08
C SER A 248 5.48 11.34 17.74
N ASP A 249 5.36 12.32 18.65
CA ASP A 249 4.39 13.42 18.54
C ASP A 249 4.64 14.34 17.32
N ASP A 250 5.86 14.31 16.80
CA ASP A 250 6.31 14.99 15.58
C ASP A 250 5.96 14.22 14.28
N GLY A 251 5.32 13.05 14.40
CA GLY A 251 4.95 12.19 13.27
C GLY A 251 6.10 11.35 12.71
N HIS A 252 7.25 11.34 13.36
CA HIS A 252 8.29 10.33 13.15
C HIS A 252 7.95 9.05 13.92
N VAL A 253 8.60 7.93 13.58
CA VAL A 253 8.51 6.71 14.38
C VAL A 253 9.88 6.48 14.99
N THR A 254 9.91 6.26 16.29
CA THR A 254 11.14 5.85 16.98
C THR A 254 11.09 4.35 17.18
N ILE A 255 12.15 3.65 16.77
CA ILE A 255 12.34 2.26 17.13
C ILE A 255 13.23 2.16 18.36
N THR A 256 12.74 1.47 19.38
CA THR A 256 13.49 1.12 20.57
C THR A 256 14.00 -0.31 20.43
N LEU A 257 15.30 -0.52 20.61
CA LEU A 257 15.96 -1.83 20.52
C LEU A 257 16.60 -2.16 21.87
N HIS A 258 16.40 -3.39 22.33
CA HIS A 258 17.08 -3.95 23.49
C HIS A 258 18.29 -4.77 23.03
N ASP A 259 19.41 -4.60 23.72
CA ASP A 259 20.58 -5.44 23.49
C ASP A 259 20.32 -6.86 24.03
N PRO A 260 20.36 -7.89 23.17
CA PRO A 260 20.13 -9.27 23.62
C PRO A 260 21.22 -9.79 24.57
N SER A 261 22.40 -9.16 24.57
CA SER A 261 23.53 -9.52 25.43
C SER A 261 23.61 -8.71 26.72
N ASN A 262 22.91 -7.59 26.80
CA ASN A 262 22.85 -6.73 27.98
C ASN A 262 21.49 -6.03 28.07
N THR A 263 20.57 -6.57 28.87
CA THR A 263 19.20 -6.06 28.95
C THR A 263 19.05 -4.62 29.43
N ASP A 264 20.08 -4.06 30.07
CA ASP A 264 20.11 -2.66 30.52
C ASP A 264 20.51 -1.68 29.39
N ASN A 265 21.09 -2.19 28.29
CA ASN A 265 21.43 -1.40 27.12
C ASN A 265 20.22 -1.34 26.17
N ILE A 266 19.58 -0.17 26.14
CA ILE A 266 18.42 0.12 25.30
C ILE A 266 18.76 1.35 24.45
N ILE A 267 18.54 1.26 23.13
CA ILE A 267 18.72 2.39 22.23
C ILE A 267 17.40 2.76 21.55
N SER A 268 17.20 4.05 21.30
CA SER A 268 16.04 4.58 20.59
C SER A 268 16.54 5.36 19.37
N ILE A 269 16.09 4.95 18.19
CA ILE A 269 16.55 5.48 16.91
C ILE A 269 15.34 6.00 16.12
N PRO A 270 15.36 7.25 15.62
CA PRO A 270 14.32 7.73 14.73
C PRO A 270 14.41 6.98 13.38
N THR A 271 13.26 6.57 12.86
CA THR A 271 13.09 5.81 11.61
C THR A 271 12.14 6.49 10.63
#